data_AF-A0A349MWU3-F1
#
_entry.id   AF-A0A349MWU3-F1
#
_cell.length_a   1.000
_cell.length_b   1.000
_cell.length_c   1.000
_cell.angle_alpha   90.00
_cell.angle_beta   90.00
_cell.angle_gamma   90.00
#
_symmetry.space_group_name_H-M   'P 1'
#
loop_
_entity.id
_entity.type
_entity.pdbx_description
1 polymer ?
#
loop_
_entity_poly.entity_id
_entity_poly.type
_entity_poly.pdbx_seq_one_letter_code
_entity_poly.pdbx_strand_id
1 'polypeptide(L)'
;MVHFLEDQGIKMLVIACNTATAAALPALQKEMTIPVIGVINPGSKAAIRASKNGKIGVIATEGTVKSGSYARAIHTQKKSVQVQSVACPKFVTLVESNEYQAPIAKQIVAQGLQPFANSGIDTLVMGCTHYPLLRPLIQNVMGSGVTLIDSGAETVNGVAQLLDVYHMAATRKVGEDHYFTTGSPTMFKTIAMQWLELSGMNVDKAVID
;
A
#
# COMPACT_ATOMS: atom_id res chain seq x y z
N MET A 1 11.68 13.69 5.98
CA MET A 1 11.82 12.31 5.42
C MET A 1 12.12 12.32 3.94
N VAL A 2 11.34 13.05 3.12
CA VAL A 2 11.63 13.16 1.67
C VAL A 2 13.00 13.77 1.43
N HIS A 3 13.29 14.94 2.00
CA HIS A 3 14.61 15.58 1.87
C HIS A 3 15.76 14.69 2.35
N PHE A 4 15.59 13.98 3.47
CA PHE A 4 16.58 12.99 3.94
C PHE A 4 16.92 11.96 2.85
N LEU A 5 15.94 11.44 2.11
CA LEU A 5 16.18 10.50 1.01
C LEU A 5 16.75 11.18 -0.24
N GLU A 6 16.35 12.42 -0.53
CA GLU A 6 16.95 13.21 -1.61
C GLU A 6 18.45 13.41 -1.38
N ASP A 7 18.86 13.69 -0.14
CA ASP A 7 20.27 13.81 0.25
C ASP A 7 21.06 12.50 0.08
N GLN A 8 20.37 11.34 0.05
CA GLN A 8 20.97 10.05 -0.29
C GLN A 8 21.11 9.81 -1.80
N GLY A 9 20.70 10.76 -2.65
CA GLY A 9 20.86 10.69 -4.10
C GLY A 9 19.91 9.72 -4.80
N ILE A 10 18.67 9.58 -4.31
CA ILE A 10 17.66 8.74 -4.97
C ILE A 10 17.28 9.29 -6.36
N LYS A 11 17.07 8.39 -7.33
CA LYS A 11 16.62 8.76 -8.70
C LYS A 11 15.10 8.75 -8.90
N MET A 12 14.37 8.20 -7.94
CA MET A 12 12.90 8.10 -7.94
C MET A 12 12.43 7.96 -6.50
N LEU A 13 11.32 8.61 -6.15
CA LEU A 13 10.67 8.46 -4.85
C LEU A 13 9.40 7.61 -4.97
N VAL A 14 9.29 6.57 -4.13
CA VAL A 14 8.05 5.79 -3.96
C VAL A 14 7.46 6.07 -2.58
N ILE A 15 6.27 6.66 -2.54
CA ILE A 15 5.50 6.83 -1.30
C ILE A 15 4.71 5.55 -1.03
N ALA A 16 5.33 4.59 -0.33
CA ALA A 16 4.72 3.29 -0.05
C ALA A 16 3.49 3.39 0.89
N CYS A 17 3.44 4.38 1.78
CA CYS A 17 2.32 4.56 2.69
C CYS A 17 1.09 5.13 1.97
N ASN A 18 -0.06 4.47 2.11
CA ASN A 18 -1.32 4.90 1.51
C ASN A 18 -1.80 6.23 2.12
N THR A 19 -1.72 6.37 3.44
CA THR A 19 -2.08 7.60 4.16
C THR A 19 -1.19 8.76 3.71
N ALA A 20 0.13 8.56 3.60
CA ALA A 20 1.06 9.58 3.16
C ALA A 20 0.85 9.93 1.67
N THR A 21 0.57 8.93 0.83
CA THR A 21 0.22 9.16 -0.58
C THR A 21 -1.01 10.05 -0.70
N ALA A 22 -2.07 9.76 0.06
CA ALA A 22 -3.30 10.54 0.08
C ALA A 22 -3.08 12.00 0.49
N ALA A 23 -2.14 12.25 1.39
CA ALA A 23 -1.88 13.58 1.95
C ALA A 23 -0.86 14.40 1.16
N ALA A 24 0.24 13.78 0.71
CA ALA A 24 1.44 14.50 0.28
C ALA A 24 1.79 14.34 -1.21
N LEU A 25 1.29 13.31 -1.91
CA LEU A 25 1.72 13.02 -3.28
C LEU A 25 1.56 14.23 -4.23
N PRO A 26 0.44 14.97 -4.27
CA PRO A 26 0.29 16.09 -5.20
C PRO A 26 1.26 17.26 -4.95
N ALA A 27 1.69 17.46 -3.70
CA ALA A 27 2.66 18.49 -3.36
C ALA A 27 4.07 18.06 -3.78
N LEU A 28 4.46 16.82 -3.42
CA LEU A 28 5.78 16.28 -3.74
C LEU A 28 6.01 16.15 -5.25
N GLN A 29 4.97 15.80 -6.02
CA GLN A 29 5.07 15.77 -7.50
C GLN A 29 5.29 17.15 -8.15
N LYS A 30 4.98 18.25 -7.45
CA LYS A 30 5.24 19.61 -7.94
C LYS A 30 6.60 20.15 -7.50
N GLU A 31 7.06 19.71 -6.33
CA GLU A 31 8.28 20.19 -5.69
C GLU A 31 9.53 19.46 -6.18
N MET A 32 9.44 18.13 -6.33
CA MET A 32 10.60 17.30 -6.65
C MET A 32 10.92 17.28 -8.14
N THR A 33 12.21 17.22 -8.47
CA THR A 33 12.71 17.11 -9.84
C THR A 33 12.79 15.67 -10.34
N ILE A 34 12.80 14.70 -9.43
CA ILE A 34 12.76 13.27 -9.73
C ILE A 34 11.31 12.75 -9.79
N PRO A 35 11.03 11.65 -10.50
CA PRO A 35 9.69 11.08 -10.50
C PRO A 35 9.24 10.64 -9.10
N VAL A 36 8.02 11.03 -8.74
CA VAL A 36 7.37 10.62 -7.49
C VAL A 36 6.12 9.81 -7.80
N ILE A 37 6.06 8.58 -7.29
CA ILE A 37 4.90 7.69 -7.41
C ILE A 37 4.38 7.32 -6.03
N GLY A 38 3.07 7.33 -5.88
CA GLY A 38 2.38 6.82 -4.69
C GLY A 38 1.52 5.61 -5.02
N VAL A 39 1.07 4.92 -3.98
CA VAL A 39 0.44 3.59 -4.11
C VAL A 39 -1.03 3.58 -4.52
N ILE A 40 -1.72 4.72 -4.42
CA ILE A 40 -3.17 4.80 -4.65
C ILE A 40 -3.51 4.63 -6.14
N ASN A 41 -2.86 5.38 -7.03
CA ASN A 41 -3.18 5.35 -8.46
C ASN A 41 -2.93 3.98 -9.12
N PRO A 42 -1.81 3.28 -8.85
CA PRO A 42 -1.62 1.91 -9.34
C PRO A 42 -2.70 0.94 -8.86
N GLY A 43 -3.01 0.96 -7.55
CA GLY A 43 -4.08 0.14 -6.97
C GLY A 43 -5.46 0.44 -7.60
N SER A 44 -5.80 1.72 -7.78
CA SER A 44 -7.04 2.14 -8.44
C SER A 44 -7.13 1.65 -9.90
N LYS A 45 -6.04 1.76 -10.68
CA LYS A 45 -5.98 1.27 -12.06
C LYS A 45 -6.21 -0.23 -12.14
N ALA A 46 -5.56 -0.98 -11.27
CA ALA A 46 -5.70 -2.42 -11.20
C ALA A 46 -7.12 -2.85 -10.81
N ALA A 47 -7.73 -2.14 -9.86
CA ALA A 47 -9.10 -2.41 -9.45
C ALA A 47 -10.10 -2.17 -10.60
N ILE A 48 -9.95 -1.07 -11.34
CA ILE A 48 -10.78 -0.79 -12.52
C ILE A 48 -10.65 -1.89 -13.58
N ARG A 49 -9.43 -2.38 -13.79
CA ARG A 49 -9.13 -3.46 -14.76
C ARG A 49 -9.71 -4.80 -14.33
N ALA A 50 -9.66 -5.11 -13.03
CA ALA A 50 -10.10 -6.38 -12.48
C ALA A 50 -11.64 -6.49 -12.36
N SER A 51 -12.31 -5.38 -12.04
CA SER A 51 -13.76 -5.38 -11.80
C SER A 51 -14.54 -5.62 -13.09
N LYS A 52 -15.46 -6.59 -13.02
CA LYS A 52 -16.38 -6.98 -14.10
C LYS A 52 -17.72 -6.28 -13.97
N ASN A 53 -18.21 -6.09 -12.74
CA ASN A 53 -19.51 -5.48 -12.47
C ASN A 53 -19.43 -3.98 -12.11
N GLY A 54 -18.22 -3.42 -12.03
CA GLY A 54 -18.00 -2.01 -11.74
C GLY A 54 -18.26 -1.61 -10.28
N LYS A 55 -18.32 -2.57 -9.35
CA LYS A 55 -18.46 -2.34 -7.91
C LYS A 55 -17.15 -2.70 -7.20
N ILE A 56 -16.48 -1.68 -6.68
CA ILE A 56 -15.16 -1.81 -6.07
C ILE A 56 -15.23 -1.42 -4.59
N GLY A 57 -14.75 -2.31 -3.73
CA GLY A 57 -14.48 -2.01 -2.34
C GLY A 57 -13.07 -1.45 -2.16
N VAL A 58 -12.88 -0.64 -1.12
CA VAL A 58 -11.57 -0.19 -0.65
C VAL A 58 -11.53 -0.33 0.87
N ILE A 59 -10.54 -1.05 1.39
CA ILE A 59 -10.22 -1.03 2.82
C ILE A 59 -8.95 -0.24 3.05
N ALA A 60 -8.94 0.65 4.03
CA ALA A 60 -7.75 1.43 4.37
C ALA A 60 -7.77 1.96 5.81
N THR A 61 -6.75 2.73 6.18
CA THR A 61 -6.75 3.53 7.42
C THR A 61 -7.84 4.59 7.38
N GLU A 62 -8.26 5.09 8.55
CA GLU A 62 -9.25 6.17 8.62
C GLU A 62 -8.83 7.40 7.82
N GLY A 63 -7.56 7.81 7.92
CA GLY A 63 -7.04 8.96 7.17
C GLY A 63 -7.16 8.77 5.66
N THR A 64 -6.85 7.58 5.17
CA THR A 64 -6.97 7.26 3.74
C THR A 64 -8.44 7.26 3.29
N VAL A 65 -9.35 6.66 4.06
CA VAL A 65 -10.79 6.63 3.73
C VAL A 65 -11.39 8.04 3.77
N LYS A 66 -11.16 8.79 4.86
CA LYS A 66 -11.63 10.18 5.02
C LYS A 66 -11.10 11.09 3.92
N SER A 67 -9.88 10.85 3.43
CA SER A 67 -9.33 11.63 2.33
C SER A 67 -10.13 11.49 1.05
N GLY A 68 -10.85 10.40 0.80
CA GLY A 68 -11.54 10.11 -0.46
C GLY A 68 -10.63 9.83 -1.66
N SER A 69 -9.33 9.64 -1.43
CA SER A 69 -8.32 9.60 -2.51
C SER A 69 -8.51 8.44 -3.49
N TYR A 70 -8.86 7.23 -3.01
CA TYR A 70 -9.15 6.09 -3.89
C TYR A 70 -10.39 6.33 -4.76
N ALA A 71 -11.48 6.83 -4.18
CA ALA A 71 -12.70 7.12 -4.93
C ALA A 71 -12.43 8.14 -6.05
N ARG A 72 -11.73 9.24 -5.73
CA ARG A 72 -11.31 10.22 -6.74
C ARG A 72 -10.42 9.60 -7.82
N ALA A 73 -9.38 8.86 -7.44
CA ALA A 73 -8.46 8.23 -8.39
C ALA A 73 -9.17 7.25 -9.35
N ILE A 74 -10.18 6.53 -8.84
CA ILE A 74 -11.01 5.63 -9.64
C ILE A 74 -11.94 6.43 -10.57
N HIS A 75 -12.66 7.42 -10.03
CA HIS A 75 -13.66 8.21 -10.79
C HIS A 75 -13.04 9.11 -11.86
N THR A 76 -11.82 9.60 -11.66
CA THR A 76 -11.06 10.31 -12.70
C THR A 76 -10.86 9.45 -13.94
N GLN A 77 -10.74 8.13 -13.78
CA GLN A 77 -10.49 7.19 -14.88
C GLN A 77 -11.77 6.52 -15.41
N LYS A 78 -12.73 6.22 -14.53
CA LYS A 78 -13.99 5.57 -14.89
C LYS A 78 -15.14 6.02 -13.98
N LYS A 79 -15.84 7.08 -14.39
CA LYS A 79 -16.92 7.73 -13.62
C LYS A 79 -18.09 6.81 -13.24
N SER A 80 -18.34 5.75 -14.01
CA SER A 80 -19.46 4.82 -13.79
C SER A 80 -19.23 3.80 -12.68
N VAL A 81 -18.01 3.70 -12.13
CA VAL A 81 -17.66 2.73 -11.09
C VAL A 81 -18.25 3.16 -9.74
N GLN A 82 -18.90 2.22 -9.06
CA GLN A 82 -19.35 2.39 -7.68
C GLN A 82 -18.19 2.03 -6.75
N VAL A 83 -17.86 2.94 -5.82
CA VAL A 83 -16.77 2.75 -4.86
C VAL A 83 -17.34 2.80 -3.45
N GLN A 84 -17.13 1.73 -2.68
CA GLN A 84 -17.42 1.69 -1.25
C GLN A 84 -16.10 1.64 -0.47
N SER A 85 -15.84 2.63 0.37
CA SER A 85 -14.62 2.70 1.19
C SER A 85 -14.95 2.43 2.65
N VAL A 86 -14.17 1.56 3.30
CA VAL A 86 -14.35 1.14 4.69
C VAL A 86 -13.02 1.29 5.44
N ALA A 87 -13.06 1.95 6.59
CA ALA A 87 -11.88 2.07 7.44
C ALA A 87 -11.74 0.82 8.31
N CYS A 88 -10.53 0.24 8.37
CA CYS A 88 -10.23 -0.94 9.18
C CYS A 88 -9.11 -0.63 10.19
N PRO A 89 -9.36 0.21 11.22
CA PRO A 89 -8.30 0.70 12.13
C PRO A 89 -7.60 -0.43 12.89
N LYS A 90 -8.34 -1.48 13.29
CA LYS A 90 -7.79 -2.61 14.04
C LYS A 90 -6.82 -3.48 13.24
N PHE A 91 -6.83 -3.42 11.91
CA PHE A 91 -6.01 -4.30 11.08
C PHE A 91 -4.52 -3.97 11.18
N VAL A 92 -4.17 -2.69 11.34
CA VAL A 92 -2.76 -2.28 11.52
C VAL A 92 -2.23 -2.84 12.83
N THR A 93 -2.94 -2.60 13.94
CA THR A 93 -2.56 -3.11 15.26
C THR A 93 -2.43 -4.63 15.28
N LEU A 94 -3.35 -5.34 14.63
CA LEU A 94 -3.31 -6.80 14.53
C LEU A 94 -2.05 -7.33 13.83
N VAL A 95 -1.56 -6.60 12.83
CA VAL A 95 -0.35 -6.97 12.09
C VAL A 95 0.90 -6.60 12.88
N GLU A 96 0.95 -5.38 13.45
CA GLU A 96 2.10 -4.91 14.24
C GLU A 96 2.29 -5.69 15.54
N SER A 97 1.23 -6.25 16.14
CA SER A 97 1.31 -7.12 17.32
C SER A 97 1.67 -8.57 16.99
N ASN A 98 1.92 -8.91 15.71
CA ASN A 98 2.13 -10.28 15.23
C ASN A 98 0.96 -11.25 15.53
N GLU A 99 -0.23 -10.72 15.84
CA GLU A 99 -1.42 -11.52 16.13
C GLU A 99 -2.23 -11.90 14.87
N TYR A 100 -1.76 -11.53 13.68
CA TYR A 100 -2.44 -11.84 12.42
C TYR A 100 -2.57 -13.35 12.11
N GLN A 101 -1.82 -14.19 12.82
CA GLN A 101 -1.94 -15.66 12.78
C GLN A 101 -2.82 -16.22 13.91
N ALA A 102 -3.14 -15.42 14.92
CA ALA A 102 -3.92 -15.85 16.08
C ALA A 102 -5.40 -16.03 15.73
N PRO A 103 -6.15 -16.88 16.46
CA PRO A 103 -7.58 -17.08 16.22
C PRO A 103 -8.41 -15.79 16.22
N ILE A 104 -8.02 -14.80 17.04
CA ILE A 104 -8.69 -13.50 17.14
C ILE A 104 -8.67 -12.70 15.83
N ALA A 105 -7.63 -12.90 14.99
CA ALA A 105 -7.49 -12.22 13.70
C ALA A 105 -8.69 -12.48 12.79
N LYS A 106 -9.21 -13.72 12.77
CA LYS A 106 -10.37 -14.11 11.96
C LYS A 106 -11.60 -13.28 12.33
N GLN A 107 -11.85 -13.09 13.63
CA GLN A 107 -13.00 -12.34 14.12
C GLN A 107 -12.85 -10.84 13.82
N ILE A 108 -11.66 -10.27 14.03
CA ILE A 108 -11.40 -8.86 13.74
C ILE A 108 -11.55 -8.58 12.24
N VAL A 109 -11.01 -9.44 11.38
CA VAL A 109 -11.14 -9.30 9.91
C VAL A 109 -12.59 -9.44 9.48
N ALA A 110 -13.32 -10.44 9.98
CA ALA A 110 -14.74 -10.62 9.67
C ALA A 110 -15.58 -9.40 10.07
N GLN A 111 -15.38 -8.87 11.28
CA GLN A 111 -16.07 -7.66 11.75
C GLN A 111 -15.74 -6.43 10.89
N GLY A 112 -14.45 -6.24 10.56
CA GLY A 112 -14.00 -5.10 9.77
C GLY A 112 -14.54 -5.11 8.34
N LEU A 113 -14.81 -6.29 7.77
CA LEU A 113 -15.34 -6.45 6.42
C LEU A 113 -16.86 -6.61 6.36
N GLN A 114 -17.55 -6.68 7.51
CA GLN A 114 -19.01 -6.75 7.59
C GLN A 114 -19.72 -5.68 6.74
N PRO A 115 -19.24 -4.43 6.62
CA PRO A 115 -19.92 -3.43 5.79
C PRO A 115 -20.00 -3.79 4.30
N PHE A 116 -19.19 -4.73 3.82
CA PHE A 116 -19.27 -5.24 2.45
C PHE A 116 -20.25 -6.41 2.30
N ALA A 117 -20.85 -6.90 3.38
CA ALA A 117 -21.90 -7.91 3.32
C ALA A 117 -23.03 -7.40 2.41
N ASN A 118 -23.37 -8.17 1.39
CA ASN A 118 -24.38 -7.83 0.39
C ASN A 118 -24.09 -6.58 -0.48
N SER A 119 -22.89 -6.01 -0.41
CA SER A 119 -22.49 -4.88 -1.29
C SER A 119 -22.45 -5.28 -2.78
N GLY A 120 -22.18 -6.57 -3.04
CA GLY A 120 -22.00 -7.11 -4.38
C GLY A 120 -20.72 -6.64 -5.06
N ILE A 121 -19.73 -6.15 -4.32
CA ILE A 121 -18.40 -5.87 -4.88
C ILE A 121 -17.79 -7.16 -5.43
N ASP A 122 -17.10 -7.06 -6.57
CA ASP A 122 -16.33 -8.17 -7.13
C ASP A 122 -14.81 -7.94 -7.01
N THR A 123 -14.42 -6.77 -6.51
CA THR A 123 -13.03 -6.34 -6.41
C THR A 123 -12.85 -5.55 -5.12
N LEU A 124 -11.79 -5.82 -4.36
CA LEU A 124 -11.46 -5.15 -3.12
C LEU A 124 -10.00 -4.69 -3.13
N VAL A 125 -9.76 -3.39 -2.94
CA VAL A 125 -8.43 -2.81 -2.82
C VAL A 125 -7.95 -2.86 -1.38
N MET A 126 -6.78 -3.47 -1.16
CA MET A 126 -6.04 -3.42 0.09
C MET A 126 -5.22 -2.11 0.15
N GLY A 127 -5.89 -1.03 0.57
CA GLY A 127 -5.36 0.34 0.63
C GLY A 127 -4.52 0.66 1.87
N CYS A 128 -3.75 -0.32 2.36
CA CYS A 128 -2.78 -0.15 3.46
C CYS A 128 -1.64 -1.15 3.26
N THR A 129 -0.40 -0.75 3.60
CA THR A 129 0.81 -1.58 3.45
C THR A 129 0.77 -2.87 4.27
N HIS A 130 0.01 -2.89 5.37
CA HIS A 130 -0.09 -4.03 6.27
C HIS A 130 -1.04 -5.12 5.76
N TYR A 131 -2.02 -4.77 4.93
CA TYR A 131 -3.14 -5.66 4.61
C TYR A 131 -2.78 -6.87 3.75
N PRO A 132 -1.73 -6.87 2.91
CA PRO A 132 -1.25 -8.09 2.26
C PRO A 132 -0.93 -9.24 3.23
N LEU A 133 -0.46 -8.94 4.45
CA LEU A 133 -0.23 -9.97 5.49
C LEU A 133 -1.52 -10.60 6.01
N LEU A 134 -2.65 -9.90 5.86
CA LEU A 134 -4.00 -10.39 6.18
C LEU A 134 -4.71 -10.99 4.96
N ARG A 135 -4.07 -11.05 3.78
CA ARG A 135 -4.69 -11.48 2.52
C ARG A 135 -5.44 -12.81 2.65
N PRO A 136 -4.88 -13.88 3.25
CA PRO A 136 -5.61 -15.15 3.38
C PRO A 136 -6.92 -15.01 4.18
N LEU A 137 -6.91 -14.22 5.26
CA LEU A 137 -8.08 -13.98 6.10
C LEU A 137 -9.12 -13.12 5.38
N ILE A 138 -8.67 -12.05 4.72
CA ILE A 138 -9.53 -11.16 3.93
C ILE A 138 -10.19 -11.94 2.81
N GLN A 139 -9.43 -12.75 2.06
CA GLN A 139 -9.97 -13.56 0.96
C GLN A 139 -11.00 -14.57 1.46
N ASN A 140 -10.74 -15.20 2.60
CA ASN A 140 -11.68 -16.15 3.20
C ASN A 140 -13.02 -15.49 3.56
N VAL A 141 -12.99 -14.27 4.12
CA VAL A 141 -14.20 -13.52 4.48
C VAL A 141 -14.94 -13.01 3.23
N MET A 142 -14.21 -12.49 2.24
CA MET A 142 -14.82 -11.94 1.02
C MET A 142 -15.30 -13.02 0.05
N GLY A 143 -14.79 -14.25 0.18
CA GLY A 143 -15.07 -15.36 -0.73
C GLY A 143 -14.27 -15.30 -2.02
N SER A 144 -14.28 -16.39 -2.78
CA SER A 144 -13.53 -16.54 -4.05
C SER A 144 -14.04 -15.68 -5.19
N GLY A 145 -15.25 -15.12 -5.08
CA GLY A 145 -15.84 -14.23 -6.07
C GLY A 145 -15.28 -12.80 -6.06
N VAL A 146 -14.47 -12.44 -5.06
CA VAL A 146 -13.89 -11.11 -4.91
C VAL A 146 -12.39 -11.14 -5.21
N THR A 147 -11.97 -10.32 -6.16
CA THR A 147 -10.56 -10.14 -6.52
C THR A 147 -9.89 -9.15 -5.57
N LEU A 148 -8.85 -9.59 -4.86
CA LEU A 148 -8.08 -8.73 -3.96
C LEU A 148 -6.91 -8.06 -4.69
N ILE A 149 -6.90 -6.72 -4.69
CA ILE A 149 -5.85 -5.88 -5.27
C ILE A 149 -4.85 -5.49 -4.20
N ASP A 150 -3.58 -5.78 -4.45
CA ASP A 150 -2.44 -5.32 -3.65
C ASP A 150 -1.87 -4.03 -4.25
N SER A 151 -2.02 -2.93 -3.52
CA SER A 151 -1.57 -1.62 -3.98
C SER A 151 -0.04 -1.55 -4.11
N GLY A 152 0.71 -2.27 -3.29
CA GLY A 152 2.17 -2.33 -3.34
C GLY A 152 2.64 -3.08 -4.59
N ALA A 153 2.08 -4.26 -4.86
CA ALA A 153 2.43 -5.05 -6.05
C ALA A 153 2.16 -4.27 -7.35
N GLU A 154 1.01 -3.61 -7.45
CA GLU A 154 0.68 -2.79 -8.63
C GLU A 154 1.57 -1.54 -8.74
N THR A 155 2.04 -1.01 -7.61
CA THR A 155 2.99 0.11 -7.61
C THR A 155 4.34 -0.31 -8.14
N VAL A 156 4.84 -1.50 -7.81
CA VAL A 156 6.09 -2.02 -8.37
C VAL A 156 6.01 -2.14 -9.90
N ASN A 157 4.87 -2.60 -10.44
CA ASN A 157 4.65 -2.62 -11.89
C ASN A 157 4.68 -1.21 -12.50
N GLY A 158 4.08 -0.22 -11.82
CA GLY A 158 4.14 1.18 -12.22
C GLY A 158 5.55 1.76 -12.16
N VAL A 159 6.33 1.42 -11.13
CA VAL A 159 7.74 1.82 -10.99
C VAL A 159 8.56 1.27 -12.15
N ALA A 160 8.42 -0.01 -12.49
CA ALA A 160 9.13 -0.62 -13.63
C ALA A 160 8.85 0.13 -14.94
N GLN A 161 7.58 0.42 -15.23
CA GLN A 161 7.20 1.18 -16.43
C GLN A 161 7.79 2.59 -16.44
N LEU A 162 7.79 3.30 -15.31
CA LEU A 162 8.37 4.64 -15.23
C LEU A 162 9.90 4.58 -15.40
N LEU A 163 10.58 3.62 -14.79
CA LEU A 163 12.02 3.44 -14.96
C LEU A 163 12.40 3.22 -16.44
N ASP A 164 11.59 2.47 -17.19
CA ASP A 164 11.81 2.26 -18.63
C ASP A 164 11.55 3.54 -19.44
N VAL A 165 10.43 4.22 -19.20
CA VAL A 165 10.04 5.46 -19.91
C VAL A 165 11.07 6.57 -19.72
N TYR A 166 11.62 6.71 -18.52
CA TYR A 166 12.64 7.71 -18.21
C TYR A 166 14.08 7.22 -18.49
N HIS A 167 14.26 6.02 -19.04
CA HIS A 167 15.58 5.41 -19.28
C HIS A 167 16.48 5.38 -18.03
N MET A 168 15.87 5.12 -16.86
CA MET A 168 16.52 5.11 -15.55
C MET A 168 16.72 3.69 -15.00
N ALA A 169 16.30 2.65 -15.71
CA ALA A 169 16.47 1.27 -15.27
C ALA A 169 17.95 0.95 -15.00
N ALA A 170 18.23 0.25 -13.88
CA ALA A 170 19.58 -0.20 -13.60
C ALA A 170 19.93 -1.38 -14.52
N THR A 171 21.09 -1.35 -15.18
CA THR A 171 21.51 -2.41 -16.11
C THR A 171 22.11 -3.64 -15.42
N ARG A 172 22.43 -3.51 -14.13
CA ARG A 172 22.88 -4.59 -13.25
C ARG A 172 22.55 -4.21 -11.80
N LYS A 173 22.45 -5.20 -10.91
CA LYS A 173 22.40 -4.91 -9.48
C LYS A 173 23.74 -4.29 -9.08
N VAL A 174 23.70 -3.04 -8.60
CA VAL A 174 24.84 -2.34 -8.02
C VAL A 174 24.41 -1.90 -6.63
N GLY A 175 25.20 -2.24 -5.62
CA GLY A 175 24.95 -1.86 -4.23
C GLY A 175 24.07 -2.83 -3.44
N GLU A 176 23.85 -2.46 -2.18
CA GLU A 176 23.01 -3.18 -1.21
C GLU A 176 21.75 -2.37 -0.90
N ASP A 177 20.73 -3.03 -0.37
CA ASP A 177 19.51 -2.35 0.08
C ASP A 177 19.79 -1.69 1.44
N HIS A 178 19.59 -0.37 1.52
CA HIS A 178 19.75 0.40 2.76
C HIS A 178 18.40 0.67 3.41
N TYR A 179 18.29 0.35 4.71
CA TYR A 179 17.06 0.55 5.49
C TYR A 179 17.28 1.58 6.57
N PHE A 180 16.35 2.53 6.69
CA PHE A 180 16.41 3.58 7.69
C PHE A 180 15.14 3.60 8.54
N THR A 181 15.27 3.89 9.83
CA THR A 181 14.13 4.09 10.72
C THR A 181 14.36 5.25 11.68
N THR A 182 13.33 6.05 11.93
CA THR A 182 13.33 7.02 13.04
C THR A 182 12.96 6.35 14.38
N GLY A 183 12.57 5.07 14.37
CA GLY A 183 12.26 4.26 15.53
C GLY A 183 13.45 3.47 16.06
N SER A 184 13.22 2.29 16.66
CA SER A 184 14.31 1.39 17.08
C SER A 184 14.79 0.57 15.88
N PRO A 185 16.08 0.65 15.48
CA PRO A 185 16.63 -0.18 14.41
C PRO A 185 16.49 -1.68 14.69
N THR A 186 16.68 -2.08 15.95
CA THR A 186 16.53 -3.49 16.37
C THR A 186 15.09 -3.97 16.18
N MET A 187 14.09 -3.22 16.63
CA MET A 187 12.69 -3.63 16.47
C MET A 187 12.28 -3.66 14.99
N PHE A 188 12.69 -2.65 14.22
CA PHE A 188 12.43 -2.60 12.78
C PHE A 188 13.03 -3.82 12.07
N LYS A 189 14.30 -4.15 12.36
CA LYS A 189 14.99 -5.30 11.79
C LYS A 189 14.26 -6.61 12.08
N THR A 190 13.83 -6.83 13.31
CA THR A 190 13.09 -8.05 13.70
C THR A 190 11.81 -8.20 12.89
N ILE A 191 11.00 -7.14 12.79
CA ILE A 191 9.72 -7.15 12.06
C ILE A 191 9.97 -7.34 10.56
N ALA A 192 10.87 -6.55 9.98
CA ALA A 192 11.11 -6.55 8.55
C ALA A 192 11.73 -7.86 8.05
N MET A 193 12.67 -8.46 8.79
CA MET A 193 13.23 -9.77 8.44
C MET A 193 12.18 -10.88 8.47
N GLN A 194 11.25 -10.83 9.42
CA GLN A 194 10.14 -11.78 9.50
C GLN A 194 9.19 -11.66 8.30
N TRP A 195 8.84 -10.43 7.91
CA TRP A 195 7.89 -10.20 6.81
C TRP A 195 8.49 -10.42 5.42
N LEU A 196 9.77 -10.09 5.25
CA LEU A 196 10.48 -10.19 3.97
C LEU A 196 11.23 -11.52 3.80
N GLU A 197 11.20 -12.40 4.81
CA GLU A 197 11.90 -13.69 4.83
C GLU A 197 13.41 -13.57 4.53
N LEU A 198 14.03 -12.50 5.06
CA LEU A 198 15.45 -12.20 4.84
C LEU A 198 16.32 -12.76 5.97
N SER A 199 17.50 -13.26 5.62
CA SER A 199 18.50 -13.78 6.58
C SER A 199 19.39 -12.71 7.20
N GLY A 200 19.43 -11.50 6.60
CA GLY A 200 20.18 -10.36 7.10
C GLY A 200 19.63 -9.04 6.57
N MET A 201 19.73 -8.00 7.40
CA MET A 201 19.30 -6.64 7.08
C MET A 201 20.15 -5.65 7.88
N ASN A 202 20.66 -4.63 7.20
CA ASN A 202 21.32 -3.48 7.82
C ASN A 202 20.29 -2.36 7.98
N VAL A 203 20.07 -1.92 9.21
CA VAL A 203 19.07 -0.89 9.53
C VAL A 203 19.75 0.22 10.32
N ASP A 204 19.74 1.42 9.77
CA ASP A 204 20.31 2.61 10.39
C ASP A 204 19.23 3.48 11.03
N LYS A 205 19.58 4.14 12.12
CA LYS A 205 18.73 5.16 12.75
C LYS A 205 18.82 6.44 11.92
N ALA A 206 17.70 6.89 11.37
CA ALA A 206 17.59 8.23 10.78
C ALA A 206 17.12 9.23 11.84
N VAL A 207 17.74 10.40 11.86
CA VAL A 207 17.25 11.59 12.55
C VAL A 207 16.70 12.51 11.46
N ILE A 208 15.46 12.93 11.63
CA ILE A 208 14.76 13.77 10.67
C ILE A 208 14.27 14.97 11.47
N ASP A 209 14.71 16.14 11.06
CA ASP A 209 14.24 17.43 11.58
C ASP A 209 12.91 17.86 10.94
#